data_AF-A0A1G9VXX9-F1
#
_entry.id   AF-A0A1G9VXX9-F1
#
_cell.length_a   1.000
_cell.length_b   1.000
_cell.length_c   1.000
_cell.angle_alpha   90.00
_cell.angle_beta   90.00
_cell.angle_gamma   90.00
#
_symmetry.space_group_name_H-M   'P 1'
#
loop_
_entity.id
_entity.type
_entity.pdbx_description
1 polymer ?
#
loop_
_entity_poly.entity_id
_entity_poly.type
_entity_poly.pdbx_seq_one_letter_code
_entity_poly.pdbx_strand_id
1 'polypeptide(L)'
;MDVTANPILNRLSDAEFLWANRRQEGAFLMVLVAVAAAGRLAHPEIRGDRANFVAFMKDSHDWTINVEYRGEQVDLDHLFYKWMRCELVHNGGLPVDLQINESFADPRSCAVRAGGAPDYTVLVSPGWYWFLAEYVRSTVER
;
A
#
# COMPACT_ATOMS: atom_id res chain seq x y z
N MET A 1 7.22 26.75 -14.57
CA MET A 1 6.94 25.32 -14.78
C MET A 1 8.10 24.61 -14.11
N ASP A 2 7.91 24.19 -12.87
CA ASP A 2 8.99 23.69 -12.01
C ASP A 2 9.32 22.24 -12.40
N VAL A 3 10.57 21.99 -12.77
CA VAL A 3 11.09 20.68 -13.21
C VAL A 3 11.76 19.94 -12.03
N THR A 4 11.46 20.32 -10.78
CA THR A 4 12.04 19.69 -9.58
C THR A 4 11.03 19.01 -8.65
N ALA A 5 9.84 18.67 -9.15
CA ALA A 5 8.87 17.92 -8.36
C ALA A 5 9.29 16.44 -8.26
N ASN A 6 9.71 16.00 -7.06
CA ASN A 6 10.14 14.63 -6.80
C ASN A 6 9.05 13.63 -7.26
N PRO A 7 9.33 12.71 -8.20
CA PRO A 7 8.33 11.80 -8.74
C PRO A 7 7.63 10.94 -7.69
N ILE A 8 8.29 10.62 -6.57
CA ILE A 8 7.69 9.86 -5.47
C ILE A 8 6.68 10.73 -4.71
N LEU A 9 7.03 11.99 -4.41
CA LEU A 9 6.13 12.93 -3.76
C LEU A 9 4.93 13.29 -4.66
N ASN A 10 5.11 13.33 -5.98
CA ASN A 10 3.99 13.50 -6.91
C ASN A 10 2.97 12.36 -6.79
N ARG A 11 3.42 11.12 -6.57
CA ARG A 11 2.52 9.97 -6.34
C ARG A 11 1.75 10.11 -5.03
N LEU A 12 2.36 10.66 -3.98
CA LEU A 12 1.64 10.97 -2.75
C LEU A 12 0.59 12.07 -2.97
N SER A 13 0.92 13.13 -3.73
CA SER A 13 -0.05 14.17 -4.10
C SER A 13 -1.23 13.61 -4.91
N ASP A 14 -0.96 12.72 -5.87
CA ASP A 14 -2.02 12.02 -6.63
C ASP A 14 -2.89 11.17 -5.70
N ALA A 15 -2.27 10.47 -4.75
CA ALA A 15 -2.96 9.66 -3.76
C ALA A 15 -3.87 10.51 -2.86
N GLU A 16 -3.38 11.67 -2.38
CA GLU A 16 -4.15 12.62 -1.58
C GLU A 16 -5.35 13.15 -2.35
N PHE A 17 -5.17 13.49 -3.63
CA PHE A 17 -6.27 13.91 -4.49
C PHE A 17 -7.33 12.82 -4.62
N LEU A 18 -6.93 11.56 -4.87
CA LEU A 18 -7.86 10.43 -4.93
C LEU A 18 -8.59 10.20 -3.60
N TRP A 19 -7.88 10.31 -2.48
CA TRP A 19 -8.44 10.14 -1.15
C TRP A 19 -9.50 11.19 -0.86
N ALA A 20 -9.20 12.47 -1.12
CA ALA A 20 -10.12 13.59 -0.93
C ALA A 20 -11.40 13.44 -1.78
N ASN A 21 -11.28 12.81 -2.95
CA ASN A 21 -12.40 12.55 -3.86
C ASN A 21 -13.08 11.18 -3.64
N ARG A 22 -12.91 10.57 -2.46
CA ARG A 22 -13.53 9.28 -2.07
C ARG A 22 -13.18 8.11 -3.00
N ARG A 23 -12.01 8.15 -3.63
CA ARG A 23 -11.44 7.06 -4.44
C ARG A 23 -10.36 6.33 -3.63
N GLN A 24 -10.75 5.79 -2.48
CA GLN A 24 -9.81 5.36 -1.42
C GLN A 24 -8.94 4.17 -1.81
N GLU A 25 -9.47 3.18 -2.51
CA GLU A 25 -8.69 2.03 -2.98
C GLU A 25 -7.65 2.48 -4.02
N GLY A 26 -8.04 3.38 -4.92
CA GLY A 26 -7.11 3.98 -5.89
C GLY A 26 -6.03 4.82 -5.22
N ALA A 27 -6.40 5.60 -4.21
CA ALA A 27 -5.47 6.35 -3.38
C ALA A 27 -4.48 5.43 -2.67
N PHE A 28 -4.97 4.33 -2.08
CA PHE A 28 -4.12 3.35 -1.39
C PHE A 28 -3.16 2.67 -2.35
N LEU A 29 -3.62 2.23 -3.52
CA LEU A 29 -2.74 1.66 -4.55
C LEU A 29 -1.66 2.65 -4.99
N MET A 30 -2.00 3.93 -5.12
CA MET A 30 -1.04 4.98 -5.45
C MET A 30 0.03 5.16 -4.36
N VAL A 31 -0.36 5.06 -3.08
CA VAL A 31 0.62 5.01 -1.97
C VAL A 31 1.51 3.78 -2.07
N LEU A 32 0.98 2.60 -2.40
CA LEU A 32 1.82 1.41 -2.59
C LEU A 32 2.80 1.55 -3.76
N VAL A 33 2.44 2.26 -4.83
CA VAL A 33 3.36 2.62 -5.91
C VAL A 33 4.48 3.53 -5.39
N ALA A 34 4.14 4.51 -4.54
CA ALA A 34 5.13 5.38 -3.89
C ALA A 34 6.07 4.59 -2.95
N VAL A 35 5.53 3.63 -2.17
CA VAL A 35 6.30 2.69 -1.34
C VAL A 35 7.29 1.90 -2.19
N ALA A 36 6.87 1.35 -3.33
CA ALA A 36 7.76 0.62 -4.23
C ALA A 36 8.89 1.49 -4.79
N ALA A 37 8.61 2.76 -5.09
CA ALA A 37 9.61 3.69 -5.59
C ALA A 37 10.58 4.14 -4.49
N ALA A 38 10.08 4.43 -3.29
CA ALA A 38 10.88 4.79 -2.13
C ALA A 38 11.78 3.65 -1.68
N GLY A 39 11.30 2.40 -1.72
CA GLY A 39 12.12 1.23 -1.42
C GLY A 39 13.34 1.11 -2.34
N ARG A 40 13.19 1.38 -3.64
CA ARG A 40 14.33 1.35 -4.59
C ARG A 40 15.35 2.44 -4.31
N LEU A 41 14.90 3.59 -3.79
CA LEU A 41 15.77 4.68 -3.37
C LEU A 41 16.50 4.34 -2.06
N ALA A 42 15.79 3.78 -1.09
CA ALA A 42 16.32 3.46 0.24
C ALA A 42 17.26 2.25 0.22
N HIS A 43 16.98 1.25 -0.61
CA HIS A 43 17.70 -0.04 -0.67
C HIS A 43 18.16 -0.38 -2.11
N PRO A 44 19.03 0.44 -2.73
CA PRO A 44 19.45 0.23 -4.12
C PRO A 44 20.20 -1.09 -4.36
N GLU A 45 20.74 -1.70 -3.30
CA GLU A 45 21.45 -2.98 -3.34
C GLU A 45 20.52 -4.21 -3.38
N ILE A 46 19.27 -4.08 -2.92
CA ILE A 46 18.31 -5.18 -2.94
C ILE A 46 17.79 -5.40 -4.36
N ARG A 47 18.09 -6.56 -4.93
CA ARG A 47 17.63 -6.95 -6.27
C ARG A 47 16.22 -7.53 -6.23
N GLY A 48 15.36 -7.03 -7.12
CA GLY A 48 14.01 -7.54 -7.35
C GLY A 48 12.93 -6.75 -6.61
N ASP A 49 11.92 -6.29 -7.36
CA ASP A 49 10.90 -5.36 -6.86
C ASP A 49 10.17 -5.85 -5.60
N ARG A 50 9.85 -7.14 -5.54
CA ARG A 50 9.16 -7.73 -4.37
C ARG A 50 10.02 -7.67 -3.12
N ALA A 51 11.28 -8.09 -3.22
CA ALA A 51 12.18 -8.15 -2.08
C ALA A 51 12.46 -6.73 -1.56
N ASN A 52 12.69 -5.79 -2.48
CA ASN A 52 12.91 -4.38 -2.16
C ASN A 52 11.66 -3.74 -1.50
N PHE A 53 10.47 -3.97 -2.06
CA PHE A 53 9.21 -3.48 -1.48
C PHE A 53 8.99 -3.99 -0.06
N VAL A 54 9.16 -5.30 0.16
CA VAL A 54 8.94 -5.93 1.47
C VAL A 54 9.97 -5.46 2.48
N ALA A 55 11.24 -5.33 2.09
CA ALA A 55 12.28 -4.78 2.96
C ALA A 55 11.91 -3.36 3.42
N PHE A 56 11.48 -2.50 2.49
CA PHE A 56 11.05 -1.14 2.82
C PHE A 56 9.81 -1.10 3.74
N MET A 57 8.84 -2.01 3.54
CA MET A 57 7.71 -2.16 4.46
C MET A 57 8.17 -2.56 5.87
N LYS A 58 9.12 -3.49 5.98
CA LYS A 58 9.68 -3.94 7.27
C LYS A 58 10.55 -2.90 7.98
N ASP A 59 10.99 -1.86 7.29
CA ASP A 59 11.63 -0.72 7.97
C ASP A 59 10.60 0.23 8.61
N SER A 60 9.35 0.20 8.13
CA SER A 60 8.28 1.05 8.66
C SER A 60 7.65 0.49 9.94
N HIS A 61 7.70 -0.84 10.14
CA HIS A 61 7.09 -1.54 11.28
C HIS A 61 7.85 -2.82 11.65
N ASP A 62 7.77 -3.25 12.90
CA ASP A 62 8.48 -4.44 13.43
C ASP A 62 7.58 -5.69 13.55
N TRP A 63 6.36 -5.63 13.04
CA TRP A 63 5.37 -6.70 13.17
C TRP A 63 5.17 -7.49 11.87
N THR A 64 4.47 -8.61 11.98
CA THR A 64 4.03 -9.42 10.83
C THR A 64 2.56 -9.73 11.00
N ILE A 65 1.80 -9.48 9.94
CA ILE A 65 0.36 -9.74 9.91
C ILE A 65 0.11 -10.79 8.84
N ASN A 66 -0.32 -11.97 9.27
CA ASN A 66 -0.74 -13.03 8.38
C ASN A 66 -2.27 -13.05 8.30
N VAL A 67 -2.80 -13.08 7.09
CA VAL A 67 -4.23 -13.15 6.82
C VAL A 67 -4.55 -14.44 6.05
N GLU A 68 -5.70 -15.05 6.34
CA GLU A 68 -6.23 -16.10 5.47
C GLU A 68 -6.86 -15.43 4.24
N TYR A 69 -6.39 -15.81 3.06
CA TYR A 69 -6.85 -15.27 1.80
C TYR A 69 -6.94 -16.39 0.76
N ARG A 70 -8.15 -16.65 0.27
CA ARG A 70 -8.44 -17.71 -0.71
C ARG A 70 -7.94 -19.10 -0.26
N GLY A 71 -8.06 -19.40 1.04
CA GLY A 71 -7.66 -20.68 1.63
C GLY A 71 -6.15 -20.82 1.91
N GLU A 72 -5.37 -19.76 1.68
CA GLU A 72 -3.95 -19.71 2.00
C GLU A 72 -3.68 -18.69 3.11
N GLN A 73 -2.69 -18.96 3.96
CA GLN A 73 -2.17 -17.96 4.89
C GLN A 73 -1.10 -17.11 4.19
N VAL A 74 -1.32 -15.81 4.11
CA VAL A 74 -0.48 -14.87 3.36
C VAL A 74 -0.05 -13.70 4.25
N ASP A 75 1.23 -13.33 4.19
CA ASP A 75 1.75 -12.11 4.81
C ASP A 75 1.17 -10.87 4.11
N LEU A 76 0.63 -9.94 4.89
CA LEU A 76 -0.02 -8.73 4.40
C LEU A 76 0.93 -7.85 3.56
N ASP A 77 2.22 -7.77 3.90
CA ASP A 77 3.19 -6.98 3.11
C ASP A 77 3.36 -7.59 1.70
N HIS A 78 3.35 -8.92 1.62
CA HIS A 78 3.36 -9.62 0.34
C HIS A 78 2.06 -9.43 -0.44
N LEU A 79 0.92 -9.39 0.26
CA LEU A 79 -0.38 -9.16 -0.35
C LEU A 79 -0.48 -7.74 -0.94
N PHE A 80 0.00 -6.72 -0.21
CA PHE A 80 0.08 -5.35 -0.70
C PHE A 80 0.96 -5.24 -1.95
N TYR A 81 2.14 -5.87 -1.94
CA TYR A 81 2.98 -5.92 -3.15
C TYR A 81 2.24 -6.55 -4.34
N LYS A 82 1.51 -7.66 -4.11
CA LYS A 82 0.74 -8.33 -5.15
C LYS A 82 -0.35 -7.41 -5.71
N TRP A 83 -1.10 -6.72 -4.86
CA TRP A 83 -2.13 -5.77 -5.30
C TRP A 83 -1.56 -4.61 -6.10
N MET A 84 -0.49 -3.98 -5.62
CA MET A 84 0.22 -2.93 -6.34
C MET A 84 0.67 -3.41 -7.73
N ARG A 85 1.29 -4.59 -7.82
CA ARG A 85 1.73 -5.15 -9.10
C ARG A 85 0.56 -5.49 -10.02
N CYS A 86 -0.54 -6.01 -9.49
CA CYS A 86 -1.73 -6.33 -10.28
C CYS A 86 -2.38 -5.08 -10.89
N GLU A 87 -2.40 -3.95 -10.16
CA GLU A 87 -2.85 -2.64 -10.67
C GLU A 87 -1.98 -2.19 -11.85
N LEU A 88 -0.65 -2.28 -11.71
CA LEU A 88 0.30 -1.84 -12.74
C LEU A 88 0.31 -2.70 -14.00
N VAL A 89 0.05 -4.01 -13.89
CA VAL A 89 0.37 -4.97 -14.96
C VAL A 89 -0.85 -5.44 -15.77
N HIS A 90 -2.05 -5.56 -15.20
CA HIS A 90 -3.05 -6.43 -15.83
C HIS A 90 -4.42 -5.89 -16.24
N ASN A 91 -5.02 -4.81 -15.72
CA ASN A 91 -6.37 -4.44 -16.18
C ASN A 91 -6.82 -2.98 -15.97
N GLY A 92 -6.00 -2.09 -15.40
CA GLY A 92 -6.47 -0.72 -15.07
C GLY A 92 -7.69 -0.68 -14.14
N GLY A 93 -7.97 -1.80 -13.45
CA GLY A 93 -9.09 -1.99 -12.52
C GLY A 93 -8.58 -2.28 -11.12
N LEU A 94 -9.36 -1.89 -10.10
CA LEU A 94 -9.06 -2.16 -8.70
C LEU A 94 -9.02 -3.69 -8.46
N PRO A 95 -8.11 -4.20 -7.61
CA PRO A 95 -8.18 -5.57 -7.15
C PRO A 95 -9.57 -5.78 -6.52
N VAL A 96 -10.33 -6.74 -7.05
CA VAL A 96 -11.72 -7.03 -6.62
C VAL A 96 -11.80 -7.38 -5.12
N ASP A 97 -10.67 -7.79 -4.55
CA ASP A 97 -10.60 -8.36 -3.20
C ASP A 97 -9.97 -7.40 -2.15
N LEU A 98 -9.72 -6.13 -2.50
CA LEU A 98 -9.25 -5.10 -1.57
C LEU A 98 -10.34 -4.04 -1.38
N GLN A 99 -10.67 -3.73 -0.13
CA GLN A 99 -11.59 -2.64 0.20
C GLN A 99 -11.07 -1.81 1.38
N ILE A 100 -11.05 -0.49 1.21
CA ILE A 100 -10.86 0.41 2.34
C ILE A 100 -12.18 0.51 3.11
N ASN A 101 -12.14 0.22 4.42
CA ASN A 101 -13.34 0.16 5.24
C ASN A 101 -13.22 1.13 6.42
N GLU A 102 -14.09 2.14 6.46
CA GLU A 102 -14.09 3.16 7.53
C GLU A 102 -14.75 2.68 8.84
N SER A 103 -15.35 1.48 8.86
CA SER A 103 -16.12 0.95 10.00
C SER A 103 -15.26 0.17 11.02
N PHE A 104 -13.93 0.22 10.92
CA PHE A 104 -13.05 -0.31 11.97
C PHE A 104 -13.21 0.52 13.26
N ALA A 105 -13.07 -0.14 14.42
CA ALA A 105 -13.24 0.52 15.72
C ALA A 105 -12.28 1.71 15.92
N ASP A 106 -11.05 1.58 15.43
CA ASP A 106 -10.11 2.68 15.25
C ASP A 106 -9.70 2.78 13.78
N PRO A 107 -10.25 3.74 13.00
CA PRO A 107 -9.92 3.90 11.59
C PRO A 107 -8.50 4.45 11.37
N ARG A 108 -7.82 4.95 12.40
CA ARG A 108 -6.43 5.44 12.31
C ARG A 108 -5.40 4.35 12.58
N SER A 109 -5.82 3.23 13.16
CA SER A 109 -4.95 2.07 13.35
C SER A 109 -4.62 1.36 12.04
N CYS A 110 -3.50 0.65 11.97
CA CYS A 110 -3.16 -0.28 10.89
C CYS A 110 -3.83 -1.64 11.13
N ALA A 111 -5.12 -1.74 10.83
CA ALA A 111 -5.94 -2.92 11.06
C ALA A 111 -6.34 -3.59 9.74
N VAL A 112 -6.56 -4.90 9.79
CA VAL A 112 -7.02 -5.71 8.66
C VAL A 112 -8.09 -6.68 9.13
N ARG A 113 -9.05 -6.97 8.27
CA ARG A 113 -10.04 -8.04 8.46
C ARG A 113 -10.11 -8.84 7.19
N ALA A 114 -9.74 -10.11 7.25
CA ALA A 114 -9.92 -11.03 6.15
C ALA A 114 -11.32 -11.66 6.22
N GLY A 115 -12.08 -11.53 5.14
CA GLY A 115 -13.32 -12.27 4.96
C GLY A 115 -13.04 -13.74 4.61
N GLY A 116 -13.82 -14.64 5.17
CA GLY A 116 -13.81 -16.06 4.76
C GLY A 116 -14.55 -16.27 3.44
N ALA A 117 -14.71 -17.55 3.06
CA ALA A 117 -15.56 -17.92 1.94
C ALA A 117 -17.02 -17.40 2.13
N PRO A 118 -17.71 -16.97 1.06
CA PRO A 118 -17.29 -16.99 -0.34
C PRO A 118 -16.60 -15.71 -0.83
N ASP A 119 -16.60 -14.63 -0.05
CA ASP A 119 -16.24 -13.29 -0.55
C ASP A 119 -14.73 -13.05 -0.61
N TYR A 120 -13.96 -13.68 0.29
CA TYR A 120 -12.49 -13.57 0.40
C TYR A 120 -11.92 -12.14 0.40
N THR A 121 -12.75 -11.13 0.62
CA THR A 121 -12.35 -9.73 0.59
C THR A 121 -11.50 -9.41 1.80
N VAL A 122 -10.39 -8.72 1.59
CA VAL A 122 -9.56 -8.19 2.67
C VAL A 122 -9.91 -6.73 2.88
N LEU A 123 -10.51 -6.45 4.02
CA LEU A 123 -10.84 -5.10 4.46
C LEU A 123 -9.62 -4.51 5.15
N VAL A 124 -9.22 -3.32 4.72
CA VAL A 124 -8.07 -2.59 5.26
C VAL A 124 -8.59 -1.29 5.87
N SER A 125 -8.14 -0.96 7.09
CA SER A 125 -8.51 0.31 7.72
C SER A 125 -7.81 1.49 7.03
N PRO A 126 -8.39 2.71 7.09
CA PRO A 126 -7.75 3.92 6.56
C PRO A 126 -6.35 4.22 7.12
N GLY A 127 -6.04 3.77 8.35
CA GLY A 127 -4.76 4.00 8.99
C GLY A 127 -3.57 3.53 8.16
N TRP A 128 -3.72 2.44 7.40
CA TRP A 128 -2.68 1.95 6.49
C TRP A 128 -2.28 2.97 5.41
N TYR A 129 -3.26 3.71 4.87
CA TYR A 129 -2.99 4.75 3.89
C TYR A 129 -2.11 5.85 4.49
N TRP A 130 -2.50 6.37 5.66
CA TRP A 130 -1.80 7.48 6.30
C TRP A 130 -0.41 7.05 6.80
N PHE A 131 -0.32 5.88 7.42
CA PHE A 131 0.92 5.32 7.93
C PHE A 131 1.97 5.19 6.83
N LEU A 132 1.62 4.60 5.69
CA LEU A 132 2.54 4.41 4.58
C LEU A 132 2.88 5.72 3.85
N ALA A 133 1.90 6.60 3.65
CA ALA A 133 2.14 7.91 3.03
C ALA A 133 3.12 8.75 3.85
N GLU A 134 2.96 8.78 5.18
CA GLU A 134 3.85 9.52 6.07
C GLU A 134 5.25 8.89 6.11
N TYR A 135 5.32 7.56 6.17
CA TYR A 135 6.61 6.85 6.15
C TYR A 135 7.39 7.13 4.86
N VAL A 136 6.73 7.07 3.69
CA VAL A 136 7.34 7.41 2.40
C VAL A 136 7.81 8.87 2.40
N ARG A 137 6.98 9.81 2.85
CA ARG A 137 7.33 11.24 2.91
C ARG A 137 8.59 11.47 3.74
N SER A 138 8.60 10.95 4.97
CA SER A 138 9.73 11.07 5.89
C SER A 138 11.03 10.44 5.36
N THR A 139 10.92 9.42 4.50
CA THR A 139 12.08 8.77 3.87
C THR A 139 12.64 9.62 2.73
N VAL A 140 11.77 10.22 1.93
CA VAL A 140 12.14 10.93 0.70
C VAL A 140 12.61 12.37 0.96
N GLU A 141 12.13 12.99 2.04
CA GLU A 141 12.48 14.37 2.42
C GLU A 141 13.75 14.46 3.30
N ARG A 142 14.32 13.32 3.70
CA ARG A 142 15.60 13.23 4.41
C ARG A 142 16.80 13.43 3.48
#